data_AF-A0A1A9KKQ8-F1
#
_entry.id   AF-A0A1A9KKQ8-F1
#
_cell.length_a   1.000
_cell.length_b   1.000
_cell.length_c   1.000
_cell.angle_alpha   90.00
_cell.angle_beta   90.00
_cell.angle_gamma   90.00
#
_symmetry.space_group_name_H-M   'P 1'
#
loop_
_entity.id
_entity.type
_entity.pdbx_description
1 polymer ?
#
loop_
_entity_poly.entity_id
_entity_poly.type
_entity_poly.pdbx_seq_one_letter_code
_entity_poly.pdbx_strand_id
1 'polypeptide(L)'
;MVEGQRPSAITTHGTAGIAMLLPGADAQDMTHSQCLELLESVEDTLDFLTATLTYLIHAESQQPLPDAALIAAWETVQQEVFDVEQALPGADVTVYQQALLTYGKHDRELRPLVKRYMTK
;
A
#
# COMPACT_ATOMS: atom_id res chain seq x y z
N MET A 1 64.69 -12.78 4.77
CA MET A 1 64.44 -11.66 3.83
C MET A 1 63.30 -12.15 2.95
N VAL A 2 62.03 -11.80 3.23
CA VAL A 2 61.33 -10.54 2.84
C VAL A 2 61.32 -10.50 1.30
N GLU A 3 60.23 -10.65 0.55
CA GLU A 3 58.86 -10.09 0.56
C GLU A 3 57.90 -11.13 -0.06
N GLY A 4 56.58 -11.19 0.12
CA GLY A 4 55.59 -10.14 0.29
C GLY A 4 54.61 -10.19 -0.91
N GLN A 5 53.31 -10.12 -0.61
CA GLN A 5 52.20 -9.78 -1.53
C GLN A 5 51.82 -10.80 -2.63
N ARG A 6 50.57 -11.17 -2.91
CA ARG A 6 49.22 -11.17 -2.30
C ARG A 6 48.37 -12.03 -3.26
N PRO A 7 47.38 -12.80 -2.80
CA PRO A 7 46.46 -13.50 -3.69
C PRO A 7 45.62 -12.50 -4.51
N SER A 8 45.45 -12.84 -5.79
CA SER A 8 44.67 -12.10 -6.78
C SER A 8 43.33 -11.66 -6.20
N ALA A 9 43.08 -10.35 -6.29
CA ALA A 9 41.80 -9.75 -5.99
C ALA A 9 40.71 -10.48 -6.76
N ILE A 10 39.85 -11.18 -6.04
CA ILE A 10 38.50 -11.45 -6.50
C ILE A 10 37.83 -10.08 -6.48
N THR A 11 37.85 -9.38 -7.62
CA THR A 11 37.00 -8.24 -7.85
C THR A 11 35.58 -8.79 -7.93
N THR A 12 34.96 -9.02 -6.77
CA THR A 12 33.52 -9.01 -6.67
C THR A 12 33.14 -7.57 -7.00
N HIS A 13 32.75 -7.33 -8.25
CA HIS A 13 32.14 -6.08 -8.65
C HIS A 13 31.03 -5.79 -7.64
N GLY A 14 31.21 -4.70 -6.91
CA GLY A 14 30.25 -4.23 -5.94
C GLY A 14 28.96 -3.85 -6.66
N THR A 15 27.98 -4.75 -6.66
CA THR A 15 26.57 -4.38 -6.67
C THR A 15 26.14 -4.19 -5.21
N ALA A 16 26.84 -3.29 -4.51
CA ALA A 16 26.36 -2.78 -3.25
C ALA A 16 25.22 -1.81 -3.57
N GLY A 17 24.00 -2.32 -3.52
CA GLY A 17 22.80 -1.57 -3.17
C GLY A 17 22.54 -0.32 -3.98
N ILE A 18 22.09 -0.47 -5.23
CA ILE A 18 20.84 0.24 -5.53
C ILE A 18 19.86 -0.43 -4.57
N ALA A 19 19.53 0.24 -3.48
CA ALA A 19 18.53 -0.26 -2.56
C ALA A 19 17.27 -0.46 -3.39
N MET A 20 17.08 -1.71 -3.80
CA MET A 20 15.93 -2.12 -4.55
C MET A 20 14.75 -1.89 -3.60
N LEU A 21 13.98 -0.87 -3.92
CA LEU A 21 13.00 -0.27 -3.02
C LEU A 21 11.95 -1.29 -2.57
N LEU A 22 11.63 -2.22 -3.47
CA LEU A 22 10.67 -3.29 -3.26
C LEU A 22 11.29 -4.63 -3.67
N PRO A 23 11.30 -5.65 -2.80
CA PRO A 23 11.62 -7.02 -3.19
C PRO A 23 10.81 -7.46 -4.43
N GLY A 24 11.44 -8.20 -5.35
CA GLY A 24 10.79 -8.73 -6.55
C GLY A 24 10.69 -7.77 -7.76
N ALA A 25 10.93 -6.47 -7.58
CA ALA A 25 10.89 -5.47 -8.67
C ALA A 25 11.85 -5.76 -9.86
N ASP A 26 13.05 -6.29 -9.62
CA ASP A 26 14.09 -6.62 -10.61
C ASP A 26 13.62 -7.78 -11.48
N ALA A 27 12.89 -8.74 -10.90
CA ALA A 27 12.30 -9.85 -11.65
C ALA A 27 11.15 -9.40 -12.57
N GLN A 28 10.65 -8.17 -12.37
CA GLN A 28 9.65 -7.52 -13.21
C GLN A 28 10.23 -6.37 -14.04
N ASP A 29 11.56 -6.24 -14.12
CA ASP A 29 12.27 -5.15 -14.81
C ASP A 29 11.78 -3.73 -14.40
N MET A 30 11.29 -3.58 -13.17
CA MET A 30 10.77 -2.32 -12.67
C MET A 30 11.90 -1.35 -12.32
N THR A 31 11.79 -0.12 -12.80
CA THR A 31 12.72 0.95 -12.44
C THR A 31 12.47 1.44 -11.01
N HIS A 32 13.46 2.12 -10.45
CA HIS A 32 13.31 2.77 -9.14
C HIS A 32 12.14 3.76 -9.10
N SER A 33 11.91 4.54 -10.17
CA SER A 33 10.80 5.48 -10.24
C SER A 33 9.45 4.76 -10.26
N GLN A 34 9.33 3.64 -10.99
CA GLN A 34 8.11 2.83 -10.99
C GLN A 34 7.82 2.22 -9.62
N CYS A 35 8.86 1.85 -8.86
CA CYS A 35 8.68 1.38 -7.49
C CYS A 35 8.17 2.49 -6.56
N LEU A 36 8.71 3.72 -6.68
CA LEU A 36 8.23 4.87 -5.91
C LEU A 36 6.78 5.23 -6.25
N GLU A 37 6.45 5.33 -7.54
CA GLU A 37 5.09 5.60 -7.99
C GLU A 37 4.09 4.54 -7.47
N LEU A 38 4.49 3.27 -7.43
CA LEU A 38 3.67 2.19 -6.88
C LEU A 38 3.48 2.35 -5.36
N LEU A 39 4.55 2.64 -4.60
CA LEU A 39 4.45 2.90 -3.17
C LEU A 39 3.50 4.06 -2.87
N GLU A 40 3.73 5.21 -3.52
CA GLU A 40 2.91 6.42 -3.36
C GLU A 40 1.46 6.14 -3.75
N SER A 41 1.22 5.44 -4.86
CA SER A 41 -0.15 5.12 -5.29
C SER A 41 -0.88 4.21 -4.30
N VAL A 42 -0.17 3.26 -3.69
CA VAL A 42 -0.76 2.37 -2.68
C VAL A 42 -1.06 3.16 -1.41
N GLU A 43 -0.11 3.96 -0.91
CA GLU A 43 -0.29 4.82 0.26
C GLU A 43 -1.48 5.77 0.07
N ASP A 44 -1.52 6.53 -1.03
CA ASP A 44 -2.62 7.43 -1.36
C ASP A 44 -3.97 6.71 -1.43
N THR A 45 -3.99 5.50 -1.99
CA THR A 45 -5.22 4.70 -2.12
C THR A 45 -5.74 4.23 -0.77
N LEU A 46 -4.85 3.72 0.10
CA LEU A 46 -5.23 3.22 1.42
C LEU A 46 -5.62 4.37 2.35
N ASP A 47 -4.87 5.48 2.35
CA ASP A 47 -5.20 6.70 3.09
C ASP A 47 -6.57 7.26 2.69
N PHE A 48 -6.83 7.36 1.38
CA PHE A 48 -8.12 7.82 0.89
C PHE A 48 -9.26 6.90 1.31
N LEU A 49 -9.03 5.59 1.27
CA LEU A 49 -10.02 4.59 1.67
C LEU A 49 -10.31 4.66 3.17
N THR A 50 -9.28 4.76 4.01
CA THR A 50 -9.37 4.93 5.45
C THR A 50 -10.15 6.20 5.82
N ALA A 51 -9.85 7.32 5.16
CA ALA A 51 -10.57 8.59 5.34
C ALA A 51 -12.04 8.49 4.90
N THR A 52 -12.29 7.84 3.76
CA THR A 52 -13.64 7.61 3.22
C THR A 52 -14.49 6.77 4.16
N LEU A 53 -13.95 5.64 4.64
CA LEU A 53 -14.65 4.75 5.58
C LEU A 53 -14.93 5.45 6.89
N THR A 54 -13.95 6.18 7.45
CA THR A 54 -14.12 6.99 8.67
C THR A 54 -15.27 7.99 8.50
N TYR A 55 -15.31 8.68 7.37
CA TYR A 55 -16.38 9.62 7.06
C TYR A 55 -17.75 8.92 6.96
N LEU A 56 -17.84 7.82 6.21
CA LEU A 56 -19.10 7.11 6.00
C LEU A 56 -19.65 6.52 7.31
N ILE A 57 -18.81 5.87 8.11
CA ILE A 57 -19.16 5.37 9.44
C ILE A 57 -19.69 6.50 10.32
N HIS A 58 -18.96 7.62 10.37
CA HIS A 58 -19.40 8.78 11.11
C HIS A 58 -20.75 9.29 10.59
N ALA A 59 -20.90 9.53 9.29
CA ALA A 59 -22.10 10.10 8.69
C ALA A 59 -23.36 9.21 8.87
N GLU A 60 -23.20 7.88 8.83
CA GLU A 60 -24.28 6.94 9.11
C GLU A 60 -24.64 6.90 10.60
N SER A 61 -23.64 6.98 11.50
CA SER A 61 -23.88 7.03 12.95
C SER A 61 -24.70 8.25 13.39
N GLN A 62 -24.66 9.34 12.61
CA GLN A 62 -25.41 10.57 12.87
C GLN A 62 -26.84 10.55 12.29
N GLN A 63 -27.26 9.50 11.58
CA GLN A 63 -28.63 9.43 11.05
C GLN A 63 -29.65 9.26 12.20
N PRO A 64 -30.90 9.72 12.04
CA PRO A 64 -31.96 9.51 13.04
C PRO A 64 -32.25 8.02 13.35
N LEU A 65 -31.95 7.13 12.40
CA LEU A 65 -32.01 5.69 12.57
C LEU A 65 -30.80 5.06 11.87
N PRO A 66 -29.65 4.91 12.56
CA PRO A 66 -28.43 4.36 11.98
C PRO A 66 -28.58 2.87 11.60
N ASP A 67 -28.05 2.49 10.45
CA ASP A 67 -27.89 1.09 10.05
C ASP A 67 -26.62 0.50 10.68
N ALA A 68 -26.82 -0.19 11.82
CA ALA A 68 -25.73 -0.83 12.55
C ALA A 68 -25.02 -1.94 11.76
N ALA A 69 -25.72 -2.64 10.86
CA ALA A 69 -25.10 -3.68 10.03
C ALA A 69 -24.20 -3.05 8.96
N LEU A 70 -24.61 -1.91 8.40
CA LEU A 70 -23.80 -1.17 7.44
C LEU A 70 -22.54 -0.57 8.09
N ILE A 71 -22.68 0.01 9.29
CA ILE A 71 -21.54 0.52 10.06
C ILE A 71 -20.55 -0.61 10.34
N ALA A 72 -21.00 -1.76 10.86
CA ALA A 72 -20.13 -2.90 11.17
C ALA A 72 -19.43 -3.45 9.91
N ALA A 73 -20.10 -3.44 8.76
CA ALA A 73 -19.51 -3.83 7.49
C ALA A 73 -18.36 -2.88 7.09
N TRP A 74 -18.55 -1.56 7.22
CA TRP A 74 -17.50 -0.60 6.93
C TRP A 74 -16.34 -0.62 7.94
N GLU A 75 -16.62 -0.84 9.22
CA GLU A 75 -15.59 -1.04 10.25
C GLU A 75 -14.73 -2.28 9.95
N THR A 76 -15.34 -3.36 9.45
CA THR A 76 -14.60 -4.56 9.02
C THR A 76 -13.64 -4.24 7.89
N VAL A 77 -14.08 -3.49 6.87
CA VAL A 77 -13.21 -3.07 5.76
C VAL A 77 -12.12 -2.11 6.26
N GLN A 78 -12.44 -1.20 7.18
CA GLN A 78 -11.46 -0.28 7.76
C GLN A 78 -10.36 -1.04 8.52
N GLN A 79 -10.72 -2.08 9.28
CA GLN A 79 -9.76 -2.93 9.95
C GLN A 79 -8.89 -3.71 8.94
N GLU A 80 -9.49 -4.23 7.87
CA GLU A 80 -8.75 -4.91 6.80
C GLU A 80 -7.70 -3.99 6.15
N VAL A 81 -8.07 -2.75 5.85
CA VAL A 81 -7.17 -1.73 5.27
C VAL A 81 -6.00 -1.46 6.22
N PHE A 82 -6.28 -1.27 7.51
CA PHE A 82 -5.24 -1.09 8.53
C PHE A 82 -4.29 -2.30 8.60
N ASP A 83 -4.83 -3.52 8.59
CA ASP A 83 -4.02 -4.74 8.64
C ASP A 83 -3.10 -4.85 7.41
N VAL A 84 -3.58 -4.43 6.22
CA VAL A 84 -2.76 -4.37 5.01
C VAL A 84 -1.67 -3.31 5.10
N GLU A 85 -1.98 -2.10 5.56
CA GLU A 85 -0.98 -1.04 5.78
C GLU A 85 0.16 -1.51 6.69
N GLN A 86 -0.17 -2.28 7.75
CA GLN A 86 0.84 -2.86 8.64
C GLN A 86 1.66 -3.99 8.01
N ALA A 87 1.09 -4.71 7.04
CA ALA A 87 1.74 -5.84 6.37
C ALA A 87 2.59 -5.45 5.15
N LEU A 88 2.36 -4.27 4.57
CA LEU A 88 3.04 -3.82 3.35
C LEU A 88 4.55 -3.56 3.52
N PRO A 89 5.07 -2.96 4.61
CA PRO A 89 6.48 -2.65 4.72
C PRO A 89 7.39 -3.88 4.52
N GLY A 90 8.21 -3.83 3.47
CA GLY A 90 9.13 -4.93 3.12
C GLY A 90 8.47 -6.09 2.38
N ALA A 91 7.20 -5.98 2.00
CA ALA A 91 6.52 -6.96 1.16
C ALA A 91 7.04 -6.95 -0.28
N ASP A 92 6.80 -8.04 -0.99
CA ASP A 92 7.13 -8.17 -2.41
C ASP A 92 6.30 -7.18 -3.26
N VAL A 93 6.87 -6.70 -4.37
CA VAL A 93 6.24 -5.77 -5.31
C VAL A 93 4.87 -6.26 -5.80
N THR A 94 4.66 -7.57 -5.91
CA THR A 94 3.37 -8.17 -6.27
C THR A 94 2.29 -7.91 -5.21
N VAL A 95 2.66 -7.83 -3.94
CA VAL A 95 1.74 -7.52 -2.83
C VAL A 95 1.26 -6.08 -2.95
N TYR A 96 2.16 -5.14 -3.25
CA TYR A 96 1.80 -3.75 -3.50
C TYR A 96 0.88 -3.59 -4.72
N GLN A 97 1.20 -4.26 -5.83
CA GLN A 97 0.35 -4.26 -7.03
C GLN A 97 -1.04 -4.82 -6.72
N GLN A 98 -1.11 -5.92 -5.97
CA GLN A 98 -2.38 -6.53 -5.59
C GLN A 98 -3.19 -5.63 -4.64
N ALA A 99 -2.53 -4.98 -3.67
CA ALA A 99 -3.17 -4.00 -2.79
C ALA A 99 -3.80 -2.86 -3.61
N LEU A 100 -3.04 -2.29 -4.55
CA LEU A 100 -3.56 -1.22 -5.42
C LEU A 100 -4.78 -1.65 -6.23
N LEU A 101 -4.76 -2.86 -6.79
CA LEU A 101 -5.89 -3.40 -7.56
C LEU A 101 -7.13 -3.62 -6.69
N THR A 102 -6.95 -4.22 -5.51
CA THR A 102 -8.05 -4.54 -4.60
C THR A 102 -8.65 -3.26 -4.01
N TYR A 103 -7.84 -2.39 -3.43
CA TYR A 103 -8.33 -1.22 -2.69
C TYR A 103 -8.68 -0.05 -3.61
N GLY A 104 -8.05 0.05 -4.79
CA GLY A 104 -8.49 0.99 -5.83
C GLY A 104 -9.85 0.61 -6.45
N LYS A 105 -10.28 -0.65 -6.34
CA LYS A 105 -11.66 -1.05 -6.66
C LYS A 105 -12.62 -0.61 -5.54
N HIS A 106 -12.30 -0.88 -4.28
CA HIS A 106 -13.12 -0.49 -3.14
C HIS A 106 -13.36 1.03 -3.09
N ASP A 107 -12.33 1.84 -3.34
CA ASP A 107 -12.47 3.30 -3.44
C ASP A 107 -13.56 3.70 -4.46
N ARG A 108 -13.47 3.15 -5.68
CA ARG A 108 -14.45 3.45 -6.75
C ARG A 108 -15.87 3.04 -6.38
N GLU A 109 -16.04 1.98 -5.61
CA GLU A 109 -17.35 1.51 -5.14
C GLU A 109 -17.93 2.37 -4.01
N LEU A 110 -17.08 2.97 -3.16
CA LEU A 110 -17.50 3.81 -2.04
C LEU A 110 -17.75 5.28 -2.43
N ARG A 111 -17.08 5.81 -3.46
CA ARG A 111 -17.26 7.21 -3.92
C ARG A 111 -18.72 7.64 -4.13
N PRO A 112 -19.60 6.84 -4.76
CA PRO A 112 -21.01 7.19 -4.89
C PRO A 112 -21.73 7.35 -3.54
N LEU A 113 -21.33 6.57 -2.54
CA LEU A 113 -21.90 6.63 -1.18
C LEU A 113 -21.50 7.94 -0.50
N VAL A 114 -20.23 8.33 -0.58
CA VAL A 114 -19.75 9.62 -0.02
C VAL A 114 -20.59 10.77 -0.56
N LYS A 115 -20.79 10.81 -1.89
CA LYS A 115 -21.63 11.83 -2.53
C LYS A 115 -23.05 11.85 -1.98
N ARG A 116 -23.64 10.68 -1.71
CA ARG A 116 -25.00 10.57 -1.15
C ARG A 116 -25.10 11.16 0.26
N TYR A 117 -24.10 10.94 1.11
CA TYR A 117 -24.08 11.52 2.47
C TYR A 117 -23.76 13.01 2.46
N MET A 118 -22.98 13.52 1.50
CA MET A 118 -22.71 14.96 1.38
C MET A 118 -23.89 15.79 0.86
N THR A 119 -24.83 15.17 0.16
CA THR A 119 -26.02 15.86 -0.41
C THR A 119 -27.25 15.83 0.51
N LYS A 120 -27.15 15.18 1.67
CA LYS A 120 -28.21 15.11 2.68
C LYS A 120 -28.04 16.22 3.70
#